data_AF-A0AAU6LDR3-F1
#
_entry.id   AF-A0AAU6LDR3-F1
#
_cell.length_a   1.000
_cell.length_b   1.000
_cell.length_c   1.000
_cell.angle_alpha   90.00
_cell.angle_beta   90.00
_cell.angle_gamma   90.00
#
_symmetry.space_group_name_H-M   'P 1'
#
loop_
_entity.id
_entity.type
_entity.pdbx_description
1 polymer ?
#
loop_
_entity_poly.entity_id
_entity_poly.type
_entity_poly.pdbx_seq_one_letter_code
_entity_poly.pdbx_strand_id
1 'polypeptide(L)' 'MEKLQRLLAAQGLYRGRINGRFDWRVEDAVSEFQYERGIDDQEWGFYGPVTRKALEG' A
#
# COMPACT_ATOMS: atom_id res chain seq x y z
N MET A 1 -2.39 9.48 3.01
CA MET A 1 -1.83 8.42 3.88
C MET A 1 -2.91 7.60 4.58
N GLU A 2 -3.91 8.22 5.24
CA GLU A 2 -5.05 7.42 5.79
C GLU A 2 -5.83 6.68 4.70
N LYS A 3 -6.03 7.32 3.54
CA LYS A 3 -6.66 6.69 2.37
C LYS A 3 -5.95 5.39 1.96
N LEU A 4 -4.61 5.43 1.87
CA LEU A 4 -3.78 4.25 1.57
C LEU A 4 -4.03 3.13 2.57
N GLN A 5 -3.93 3.41 3.87
CA GLN A 5 -4.16 2.42 4.92
C GLN A 5 -5.58 1.82 4.85
N ARG A 6 -6.60 2.63 4.55
CA ARG A 6 -7.99 2.16 4.36
C ARG A 6 -8.12 1.24 3.15
N LEU A 7 -7.49 1.57 2.03
CA LEU A 7 -7.52 0.76 0.81
C LEU A 7 -6.81 -0.58 1.03
N LEU A 8 -5.63 -0.58 1.64
CA LEU A 8 -4.91 -1.80 2.00
C LEU A 8 -5.69 -2.65 3.01
N ALA A 9 -6.35 -2.02 4.00
CA ALA A 9 -7.19 -2.73 4.96
C ALA A 9 -8.42 -3.35 4.30
N ALA A 10 -9.04 -2.67 3.33
CA ALA A 10 -10.17 -3.20 2.58
C ALA A 10 -9.79 -4.42 1.73
N GLN A 11 -8.52 -4.53 1.33
CA GLN A 11 -7.96 -5.71 0.65
C GLN A 11 -7.43 -6.78 1.62
N GLY A 12 -7.52 -6.54 2.93
CA GLY A 12 -7.05 -7.47 3.96
C GLY A 12 -5.54 -7.44 4.24
N LEU A 13 -4.79 -6.59 3.54
CA LEU A 13 -3.34 -6.45 3.59
C LEU A 13 -2.86 -5.61 4.78
N TYR A 14 -3.69 -4.71 5.29
CA TYR A 14 -3.34 -3.88 6.45
C TYR A 14 -4.29 -4.07 7.64
N ARG A 15 -3.75 -4.47 8.78
CA ARG A 15 -4.49 -4.70 10.05
C ARG A 15 -4.10 -3.73 11.17
N GLY A 16 -3.24 -2.75 10.85
CA GLY A 16 -2.78 -1.75 11.80
C GLY A 16 -3.79 -0.62 12.02
N ARG A 17 -3.39 0.36 12.84
CA ARG A 17 -4.23 1.53 13.12
C ARG A 17 -4.17 2.51 11.96
N ILE A 18 -5.34 2.89 11.44
CA ILE A 18 -5.45 3.97 10.45
C ILE A 18 -5.18 5.31 11.16
N ASN A 19 -3.99 5.86 10.96
CA ASN A 19 -3.50 7.07 11.64
C ASN A 19 -2.74 8.02 10.68
N GLY A 20 -2.67 7.68 9.40
CA GLY A 20 -2.02 8.48 8.37
C GLY A 20 -0.49 8.50 8.43
N ARG A 21 0.14 7.69 9.29
CA ARG A 21 1.59 7.54 9.33
C ARG A 21 2.02 6.41 8.40
N PHE A 22 3.03 6.67 7.58
CA PHE A 22 3.71 5.64 6.82
C PHE A 22 4.77 5.02 7.72
N ASP A 23 4.43 3.93 8.38
CA ASP A 23 5.36 3.12 9.16
C ASP A 23 5.70 1.83 8.40
N TRP A 24 6.59 1.03 8.97
CA TRP A 24 7.05 -0.22 8.37
C TRP A 24 5.89 -1.21 8.09
N ARG A 25 4.77 -1.12 8.80
CA ARG A 25 3.59 -1.98 8.54
C ARG A 25 2.83 -1.52 7.32
N VAL A 26 2.80 -0.21 7.07
CA VAL A 26 2.23 0.32 5.83
C VAL A 26 3.12 -0.02 4.65
N GLU A 27 4.43 0.11 4.80
CA GLU A 27 5.42 -0.28 3.80
C GLU A 27 5.29 -1.76 3.40
N ASP A 28 5.25 -2.65 4.38
CA ASP A 28 5.08 -4.10 4.17
C ASP A 28 3.79 -4.43 3.40
N ALA A 29 2.66 -3.84 3.81
CA ALA A 29 1.38 -4.01 3.11
C ALA A 29 1.39 -3.45 1.68
N VAL A 30 2.15 -2.37 1.43
CA VAL A 30 2.36 -1.82 0.08
C VAL A 30 3.20 -2.78 -0.76
N SER A 31 4.27 -3.34 -0.20
CA SER A 31 5.11 -4.34 -0.88
C SER A 31 4.34 -5.61 -1.23
N GLU A 32 3.50 -6.12 -0.33
CA GLU A 32 2.65 -7.29 -0.60
C GLU A 32 1.65 -6.99 -1.72
N PHE A 33 0.98 -5.84 -1.68
CA PHE A 33 0.09 -5.39 -2.75
C PHE A 33 0.82 -5.33 -4.11
N GLN A 34 2.02 -4.74 -4.14
CA GLN A 34 2.80 -4.59 -5.37
C GLN A 34 3.23 -5.93 -5.93
N TYR A 35 3.65 -6.85 -5.07
CA TYR A 35 3.98 -8.21 -5.45
C TYR A 35 2.78 -8.92 -6.08
N GLU A 36 1.60 -8.88 -5.45
CA GLU A 36 0.38 -9.51 -5.98
C GLU A 36 -0.08 -8.92 -7.32
N ARG A 37 0.22 -7.63 -7.57
CA ARG A 37 -0.17 -6.92 -8.79
C ARG A 37 0.91 -6.89 -9.86
N GLY A 38 2.08 -7.47 -9.62
CA GLY A 38 3.22 -7.41 -10.53
C GLY A 38 3.70 -5.98 -10.80
N ILE A 39 3.60 -5.11 -9.80
CA ILE A 39 4.12 -3.74 -9.88
C ILE A 39 5.64 -3.79 -9.67
N ASP A 40 6.33 -3.12 -10.59
CA ASP A 40 7.78 -3.11 -10.78
C ASP A 40 8.61 -2.73 -9.52
N ASP A 41 9.85 -3.20 -9.43
CA ASP A 41 10.77 -3.02 -8.30
C ASP A 41 11.11 -1.56 -8.00
N GLN A 42 10.96 -0.69 -8.99
CA GLN A 42 11.14 0.75 -8.85
C GLN A 42 10.18 1.42 -7.86
N GLU A 43 9.03 0.82 -7.57
CA GLU A 43 8.09 1.33 -6.56
C GLU A 43 7.99 0.45 -5.30
N TRP A 44 8.81 -0.59 -5.14
CA TRP A 44 8.63 -1.56 -4.06
C TRP A 44 8.69 -0.90 -2.66
N GLY A 45 7.63 -1.10 -1.86
CA GLY A 45 7.47 -0.46 -0.55
C GLY A 45 7.15 1.04 -0.59
N PHE A 46 7.06 1.64 -1.78
CA PHE A 46 6.75 3.05 -1.97
C PHE A 46 5.36 3.27 -2.56
N TYR A 47 4.63 4.25 -2.02
CA TYR A 47 3.32 4.64 -2.56
C TYR A 47 3.45 5.63 -3.74
N GLY A 48 4.03 5.16 -4.84
CA GLY A 48 4.28 5.92 -6.06
C GLY A 48 3.07 6.05 -7.00
N PRO A 49 3.21 6.78 -8.14
CA PRO A 49 2.12 6.99 -9.08
C PRO A 49 1.49 5.71 -9.64
N VAL A 50 2.28 4.66 -9.91
CA VAL A 50 1.75 3.39 -10.45
C VAL A 50 0.93 2.66 -9.38
N THR A 51 1.51 2.54 -8.18
CA THR A 51 0.86 1.94 -7.00
C THR A 51 -0.40 2.70 -6.60
N ARG A 52 -0.37 4.03 -6.65
CA ARG A 52 -1.55 4.88 -6.40
C ARG A 52 -2.66 4.59 -7.39
N LYS A 53 -2.36 4.55 -8.69
CA LYS A 53 -3.36 4.27 -9.72
C LYS A 53 -3.98 2.87 -9.54
N ALA A 54 -3.18 1.88 -9.16
CA ALA A 54 -3.66 0.52 -8.92
C ALA A 54 -4.53 0.39 -7.66
N LEU A 55 -4.23 1.15 -6.59
CA LEU A 55 -5.00 1.14 -5.34
C LEU A 55 -6.26 2.02 -5.39
N GLU A 56 -6.21 3.14 -6.10
CA GLU A 56 -7.28 4.15 -6.12
C GLU A 56 -8.21 4.07 -7.35
N GLY A 57 -7.98 3.08 -8.23
CA GLY A 57 -8.66 2.89 -9.52
C GLY A 57 -10.13 3.29 -9.58
#